data_AF-A0A644Y440-F1
#
_entry.id   AF-A0A644Y440-F1
#
_cell.length_a   1.000
_cell.length_b   1.000
_cell.length_c   1.000
_cell.angle_alpha   90.00
_cell.angle_beta   90.00
_cell.angle_gamma   90.00
#
_symmetry.space_group_name_H-M   'P 1'
#
loop_
_entity.id
_entity.type
_entity.pdbx_description
1 polymer ?
#
loop_
_entity_poly.entity_id
_entity_poly.type
_entity_poly.pdbx_seq_one_letter_code
_entity_poly.pdbx_strand_id
1 'polypeptide(L)'
;MSLQNTIQVLYKTAKDLEKRKSTESGQEKQLREILLWKFNILHKSSLLKSELKHLEELGVKKAIAKYDAIVYGKNNESQWNSLIESIDELNPGLSQFIHKSYPQFNETEFKVCLLSYASLPPREIAILINQSVHSVNMTRTRIRQKLNLQEHGADFCDFIRNHYNKGRVEG
;
A
#
# COMPACT_ATOMS: atom_id res chain seq x y z
N MET A 1 -14.78 -11.18 45.92
CA MET A 1 -15.28 -11.65 44.60
C MET A 1 -15.07 -13.16 44.52
N SER A 2 -16.09 -13.92 44.13
CA SER A 2 -16.02 -15.38 43.99
C SER A 2 -15.13 -15.77 42.80
N LEU A 3 -14.34 -16.84 42.95
CA LEU A 3 -13.47 -17.41 41.90
C LEU A 3 -14.24 -17.69 40.59
N GLN A 4 -15.53 -18.04 40.71
CA GLN A 4 -16.41 -18.28 39.57
C GLN A 4 -16.64 -17.01 38.73
N ASN A 5 -16.80 -15.85 39.37
CA ASN A 5 -16.98 -14.58 38.66
C ASN A 5 -15.72 -14.21 37.87
N THR A 6 -14.53 -14.47 38.45
CA THR A 6 -13.26 -14.21 37.77
C THR A 6 -13.09 -15.09 36.53
N ILE A 7 -13.42 -16.39 36.64
CA ILE A 7 -13.38 -17.33 35.51
C ILE A 7 -14.34 -16.90 34.40
N GLN A 8 -15.54 -16.44 34.76
CA GLN A 8 -16.57 -16.03 33.81
C GLN A 8 -16.20 -14.73 33.06
N VAL A 9 -15.58 -13.78 33.77
CA VAL A 9 -15.03 -12.56 33.15
C VAL A 9 -13.91 -12.91 32.18
N LEU A 10 -12.96 -13.77 32.57
CA LEU A 10 -11.85 -14.18 31.71
C LEU A 10 -12.33 -14.84 30.41
N TYR A 11 -13.30 -15.73 30.50
CA TYR A 11 -13.90 -16.38 29.33
C TYR A 11 -14.56 -15.37 28.38
N LYS A 12 -15.32 -14.42 28.94
CA LYS A 12 -15.97 -13.35 28.17
C LYS A 12 -14.93 -12.46 27.47
N THR A 13 -13.87 -12.06 28.19
CA THR A 13 -12.80 -11.25 27.61
C THR A 13 -12.05 -11.97 26.49
N ALA A 14 -11.77 -13.26 26.63
CA ALA A 14 -11.10 -14.05 25.58
C ALA A 14 -11.95 -14.10 24.30
N LYS A 15 -13.26 -14.35 24.44
CA LYS A 15 -14.21 -14.37 23.33
C LYS A 15 -14.34 -13.01 22.63
N ASP A 16 -14.34 -11.92 23.40
CA ASP A 16 -14.41 -10.56 22.86
C ASP A 16 -13.12 -10.21 22.08
N LEU A 17 -11.95 -10.67 22.55
CA LEU A 17 -10.67 -10.49 21.85
C LEU A 17 -10.62 -11.27 20.52
N GLU A 18 -11.07 -12.52 20.49
CA GLU A 18 -11.17 -13.30 19.26
C GLU A 18 -12.08 -12.63 18.22
N LYS A 19 -13.22 -12.10 18.67
CA LYS A 19 -14.16 -11.38 17.81
C LYS A 19 -13.53 -10.11 17.23
N ARG A 20 -12.81 -9.33 18.03
CA ARG A 20 -12.08 -8.14 17.57
C ARG A 20 -11.02 -8.49 16.53
N LYS A 21 -10.19 -9.49 16.80
CA LYS A 21 -9.17 -9.97 15.85
C LYS A 21 -9.76 -10.43 14.52
N SER A 22 -10.88 -11.15 14.56
CA SER A 22 -11.58 -11.57 13.33
C SER A 22 -12.17 -10.39 12.54
N THR A 23 -12.60 -9.33 13.24
CA THR A 23 -13.13 -8.11 12.63
C THR A 23 -12.02 -7.27 12.00
N GLU A 24 -10.89 -7.08 12.69
CA GLU A 24 -9.70 -6.40 12.16
C GLU A 24 -9.17 -7.10 10.90
N SER A 25 -9.04 -8.44 10.94
CA SER A 25 -8.63 -9.21 9.77
C SER A 25 -9.63 -9.09 8.60
N GLY A 26 -10.93 -9.02 8.89
CA GLY A 26 -11.97 -8.76 7.88
C GLY A 26 -11.86 -7.36 7.26
N GLN A 27 -11.58 -6.34 8.06
CA GLN A 27 -11.37 -4.97 7.60
C GLN A 27 -10.11 -4.85 6.73
N GLU A 28 -8.99 -5.45 7.13
CA GLU A 28 -7.76 -5.52 6.33
C GLU A 28 -8.02 -6.16 4.95
N LYS A 29 -8.84 -7.23 4.92
CA LYS A 29 -9.20 -7.91 3.67
C LYS A 29 -10.09 -7.03 2.78
N GLN A 30 -11.15 -6.44 3.32
CA GLN A 30 -12.04 -5.54 2.57
C GLN A 30 -11.29 -4.35 2.00
N LEU A 31 -10.38 -3.81 2.79
CA LEU A 31 -9.53 -2.71 2.42
C LEU A 31 -8.57 -3.07 1.29
N ARG A 32 -7.92 -4.24 1.39
CA ARG A 32 -7.13 -4.79 0.29
C ARG A 32 -7.97 -4.94 -0.97
N GLU A 33 -9.20 -5.44 -0.86
CA GLU A 33 -10.12 -5.56 -2.01
C GLU A 33 -10.47 -4.19 -2.61
N ILE A 34 -10.72 -3.16 -1.78
CA ILE A 34 -10.98 -1.78 -2.22
C ILE A 34 -9.75 -1.18 -2.90
N LEU A 35 -8.55 -1.36 -2.34
CA LEU A 35 -7.30 -0.88 -2.93
C LEU A 35 -7.04 -1.55 -4.29
N LEU A 36 -7.26 -2.87 -4.38
CA LEU A 36 -7.15 -3.61 -5.62
C LEU A 36 -8.19 -3.15 -6.65
N TRP A 37 -9.43 -2.88 -6.23
CA TRP A 37 -10.47 -2.37 -7.11
C TRP A 37 -10.16 -0.96 -7.61
N LYS A 38 -9.79 -0.04 -6.71
CA LYS A 38 -9.35 1.32 -7.05
C LYS A 38 -8.18 1.24 -8.03
N PHE A 39 -7.16 0.44 -7.71
CA PHE A 39 -6.02 0.24 -8.59
C PHE A 39 -6.43 -0.30 -9.97
N ASN A 40 -7.27 -1.34 -10.03
CA ASN A 40 -7.71 -1.92 -11.29
C ASN A 40 -8.46 -0.89 -12.15
N ILE A 41 -9.25 -0.01 -11.53
CA ILE A 41 -9.89 1.11 -12.21
C ILE A 41 -8.83 2.09 -12.73
N LEU A 42 -7.88 2.51 -11.90
CA LEU A 42 -6.82 3.43 -12.30
C LEU A 42 -6.01 2.86 -13.48
N HIS A 43 -5.66 1.57 -13.42
CA HIS A 43 -4.91 0.87 -14.45
C HIS A 43 -5.68 0.68 -15.75
N LYS A 44 -6.91 0.14 -15.71
CA LYS A 44 -7.75 -0.01 -16.91
C LYS A 44 -7.96 1.33 -17.60
N SER A 45 -8.09 2.37 -16.80
CA SER A 45 -8.32 3.69 -17.32
C SER A 45 -7.04 4.39 -17.79
N SER A 46 -5.86 4.04 -17.25
CA SER A 46 -4.56 4.45 -17.83
C SER A 46 -4.29 3.75 -19.15
N LEU A 47 -4.66 2.46 -19.28
CA LEU A 47 -4.60 1.72 -20.54
C LEU A 47 -5.51 2.37 -21.58
N LEU A 48 -6.77 2.64 -21.23
CA LEU A 48 -7.70 3.37 -22.08
C LEU A 48 -7.09 4.70 -22.53
N LYS A 49 -6.51 5.48 -21.60
CA LYS A 49 -5.82 6.73 -21.93
C LYS A 49 -4.65 6.54 -22.89
N SER A 50 -3.89 5.45 -22.76
CA SER A 50 -2.77 5.14 -23.66
C SER A 50 -3.24 4.77 -25.07
N GLU A 51 -4.28 3.96 -25.19
CA GLU A 51 -4.90 3.61 -26.47
C GLU A 51 -5.50 4.85 -27.15
N LEU A 52 -6.17 5.70 -26.36
CA LEU A 52 -6.72 6.97 -26.83
C LEU A 52 -5.63 7.96 -27.27
N LYS A 53 -4.44 7.96 -26.66
CA LYS A 53 -3.34 8.86 -27.07
C LYS A 53 -2.85 8.63 -28.51
N HIS A 54 -3.02 7.42 -29.04
CA HIS A 54 -2.64 7.09 -30.42
C HIS A 54 -3.64 7.61 -31.46
N LEU A 55 -4.82 8.06 -31.01
CA LEU A 55 -5.83 8.66 -31.87
C LEU A 55 -5.61 10.18 -31.85
N GLU A 56 -5.10 10.75 -32.95
CA GLU A 56 -4.81 12.18 -33.09
C GLU A 56 -6.06 13.07 -33.26
N GLU A 57 -7.19 12.69 -32.66
CA GLU A 57 -8.44 13.43 -32.76
C GLU A 57 -8.61 14.41 -31.59
N LEU A 58 -9.04 15.63 -31.92
CA LEU A 58 -9.25 16.73 -30.95
C LEU A 58 -10.30 16.37 -29.88
N GLY A 59 -11.26 15.50 -30.21
CA GLY A 59 -12.27 14.97 -29.29
C GLY A 59 -11.68 14.00 -28.25
N VAL A 60 -10.67 13.23 -28.64
CA VAL A 60 -9.99 12.25 -27.78
C VAL A 60 -9.12 12.96 -26.74
N LYS A 61 -8.41 14.03 -27.11
CA LYS A 61 -7.68 14.87 -26.15
C LYS A 61 -8.60 15.50 -25.09
N LYS A 62 -9.79 15.96 -25.48
CA LYS A 62 -10.81 16.46 -24.54
C LYS A 62 -11.37 15.37 -23.64
N ALA A 63 -11.59 14.16 -24.17
CA ALA A 63 -12.06 13.02 -23.39
C ALA A 63 -11.01 12.61 -22.34
N ILE A 64 -9.73 12.55 -22.71
CA ILE A 64 -8.62 12.28 -21.80
C ILE A 64 -8.54 13.33 -20.69
N ALA A 65 -8.61 14.62 -21.02
CA ALA A 65 -8.55 15.69 -20.02
C ALA A 65 -9.75 15.67 -19.06
N LYS A 66 -10.95 15.37 -19.57
CA LYS A 66 -12.17 15.24 -18.75
C LYS A 66 -12.11 14.00 -17.86
N TYR A 67 -11.55 12.92 -18.38
CA TYR A 67 -11.28 11.69 -17.65
C TYR A 67 -10.29 11.92 -16.50
N ASP A 68 -9.16 12.59 -16.77
CA ASP A 68 -8.16 12.93 -15.75
C ASP A 68 -8.78 13.74 -14.60
N ALA A 69 -9.65 14.70 -14.93
CA ALA A 69 -10.36 15.50 -13.94
C ALA A 69 -11.37 14.70 -13.09
N ILE A 70 -11.96 13.63 -13.63
CA ILE A 70 -12.93 12.78 -12.91
C ILE A 70 -12.22 11.79 -11.99
N VAL A 71 -11.14 11.16 -12.47
CA VAL A 71 -10.47 10.07 -11.74
C VAL A 71 -9.38 10.57 -10.80
N TYR A 72 -8.68 11.65 -11.16
CA TYR A 72 -7.57 12.19 -10.37
C TYR A 72 -7.84 13.59 -9.78
N GLY A 73 -8.97 14.22 -10.13
CA GLY A 73 -9.31 15.57 -9.66
C GLY A 73 -8.65 16.70 -10.46
N LYS A 74 -8.98 17.96 -10.13
CA LYS A 74 -8.55 19.16 -10.88
C LYS A 74 -7.06 19.50 -10.77
N ASN A 75 -6.32 18.90 -9.83
CA ASN A 75 -4.88 19.05 -9.71
C ASN A 75 -4.21 17.73 -10.14
N ASN A 76 -3.40 17.79 -11.20
CA ASN A 76 -2.53 16.70 -11.67
C ASN A 76 -1.40 16.34 -10.67
N GLU A 77 -1.61 16.50 -9.37
CA GLU A 77 -0.74 15.97 -8.32
C GLU A 77 -0.97 14.46 -8.26
N SER A 78 -0.33 13.80 -9.23
CA SER A 78 0.02 12.39 -9.38
C SER A 78 -0.95 11.39 -8.74
N GLN A 79 -1.48 10.45 -9.54
CA GLN A 79 -2.21 9.24 -9.08
C GLN A 79 -1.54 8.54 -7.88
N TRP A 80 -0.22 8.72 -7.74
CA TRP A 80 0.59 8.28 -6.63
C TRP A 80 0.24 8.93 -5.28
N ASN A 81 -0.08 10.22 -5.23
CA ASN A 81 -0.44 10.92 -3.99
C ASN A 81 -1.72 10.34 -3.40
N SER A 82 -2.77 10.14 -4.22
CA SER A 82 -4.01 9.49 -3.77
C SER A 82 -3.80 8.04 -3.31
N LEU A 83 -2.82 7.34 -3.89
CA LEU A 83 -2.48 5.99 -3.47
C LEU A 83 -1.72 5.98 -2.13
N ILE A 84 -0.80 6.94 -1.93
CA ILE A 84 -0.12 7.15 -0.64
C ILE A 84 -1.14 7.49 0.44
N GLU A 85 -2.04 8.44 0.18
CA GLU A 85 -3.12 8.82 1.11
C GLU A 85 -3.95 7.59 1.50
N SER A 86 -4.35 6.78 0.52
CA SER A 86 -5.10 5.55 0.78
C SER A 86 -4.30 4.54 1.63
N ILE A 87 -2.97 4.49 1.54
CA ILE A 87 -2.13 3.61 2.38
C ILE A 87 -1.98 4.19 3.79
N ASP A 88 -1.81 5.50 3.91
CA ASP A 88 -1.64 6.21 5.17
C ASP A 88 -2.92 6.30 5.99
N GLU A 89 -4.10 6.34 5.36
CA GLU A 89 -5.39 6.21 6.07
C GLU A 89 -5.46 4.94 6.92
N LEU A 90 -4.72 3.90 6.52
CA LEU A 90 -4.75 2.57 7.12
C LEU A 90 -3.57 2.36 8.05
N ASN A 91 -2.46 3.00 7.73
CA ASN A 91 -1.24 3.00 8.51
C ASN A 91 -0.83 4.45 8.76
N PRO A 92 -1.47 5.15 9.72
CA PRO A 92 -1.28 6.59 9.91
C PRO A 92 0.18 6.98 10.03
N GLY A 93 0.67 7.78 9.07
CA GLY A 93 2.03 8.29 9.02
C GLY A 93 3.09 7.31 8.49
N LEU A 94 2.71 6.19 7.88
CA LEU A 94 3.64 5.21 7.33
C LEU A 94 4.52 5.81 6.23
N SER A 95 3.95 6.56 5.30
CA SER A 95 4.70 7.19 4.21
C SER A 95 5.79 8.12 4.76
N GLN A 96 5.43 8.95 5.75
CA GLN A 96 6.34 9.88 6.41
C GLN A 96 7.40 9.14 7.23
N PHE A 97 7.03 8.06 7.91
CA PHE A 97 7.97 7.19 8.61
C PHE A 97 9.00 6.61 7.65
N ILE A 98 8.58 5.99 6.55
CA ILE A 98 9.51 5.40 5.56
C ILE A 98 10.44 6.49 5.01
N HIS A 99 9.90 7.68 4.68
CA HIS A 99 10.69 8.79 4.16
C HIS A 99 11.78 9.27 5.15
N LYS A 100 11.45 9.33 6.44
CA LYS A 100 12.38 9.81 7.49
C LYS A 100 13.37 8.73 7.91
N SER A 101 12.93 7.50 8.06
CA SER A 101 13.75 6.39 8.54
C SER A 101 14.68 5.82 7.47
N TYR A 102 14.30 5.95 6.20
CA TYR A 102 15.06 5.40 5.07
C TYR A 102 15.32 6.45 3.98
N PRO A 103 16.02 7.56 4.30
CA PRO A 103 16.29 8.65 3.35
C PRO A 103 17.17 8.22 2.16
N GLN A 104 17.83 7.06 2.25
CA GLN A 104 18.62 6.47 1.17
C GLN A 104 17.77 5.85 0.04
N PHE A 105 16.45 5.71 0.23
CA PHE A 105 15.56 5.25 -0.82
C PHE A 105 15.33 6.34 -1.85
N ASN A 106 15.51 6.01 -3.12
CA ASN A 106 15.03 6.86 -4.21
C ASN A 106 13.50 6.72 -4.36
N GLU A 107 12.91 7.56 -5.19
CA GLU A 107 11.45 7.61 -5.38
C GLU A 107 10.86 6.25 -5.83
N THR A 108 11.57 5.50 -6.68
CA THR A 108 11.11 4.18 -7.14
C THR A 108 11.16 3.15 -6.00
N GLU A 109 12.23 3.13 -5.22
CA GLU A 109 12.38 2.25 -4.07
C GLU A 109 11.33 2.55 -3.00
N PHE A 110 11.07 3.84 -2.76
CA PHE A 110 9.99 4.30 -1.87
C PHE A 110 8.62 3.78 -2.34
N LYS A 111 8.31 3.93 -3.63
CA LYS A 111 7.08 3.41 -4.25
C LYS A 111 6.95 1.89 -4.08
N VAL A 112 7.97 1.14 -4.46
CA VAL A 112 7.98 -0.32 -4.35
C VAL A 112 7.85 -0.76 -2.89
N CYS A 113 8.47 -0.03 -1.96
CA CYS A 113 8.41 -0.31 -0.54
C CYS A 113 6.98 -0.16 0.01
N LEU A 114 6.33 0.98 -0.22
CA LEU A 114 4.96 1.23 0.24
C LEU A 114 3.97 0.20 -0.32
N LEU A 115 4.06 -0.10 -1.61
CA LEU A 115 3.17 -1.07 -2.25
C LEU A 115 3.41 -2.50 -1.78
N SER A 116 4.68 -2.86 -1.52
CA SER A 116 4.99 -4.17 -0.97
C SER A 116 4.53 -4.27 0.49
N TYR A 117 4.62 -3.20 1.27
CA TYR A 117 4.10 -3.14 2.64
C TYR A 117 2.58 -3.36 2.67
N ALA A 118 1.86 -2.77 1.71
CA ALA A 118 0.44 -3.01 1.47
C ALA A 118 0.13 -4.42 0.91
N SER A 119 1.13 -5.32 0.84
CA SER A 119 1.01 -6.71 0.41
C SER A 119 0.59 -6.89 -1.06
N LEU A 120 0.93 -5.94 -1.93
CA LEU A 120 0.73 -6.10 -3.36
C LEU A 120 1.80 -7.04 -3.97
N PRO A 121 1.40 -7.98 -4.86
CA PRO A 121 2.33 -8.84 -5.56
C PRO A 121 3.17 -8.05 -6.58
N PRO A 122 4.39 -8.51 -6.93
CA PRO A 122 5.28 -7.82 -7.88
C PRO A 122 4.63 -7.45 -9.22
N ARG A 123 3.70 -8.29 -9.70
CA ARG A 123 2.96 -8.05 -10.94
C ARG A 123 2.11 -6.79 -10.88
N GLU A 124 1.40 -6.57 -9.79
CA GLU A 124 0.54 -5.39 -9.62
C GLU A 124 1.37 -4.13 -9.36
N ILE A 125 2.46 -4.27 -8.58
CA ILE A 125 3.41 -3.17 -8.37
C ILE A 125 4.03 -2.71 -9.69
N ALA A 126 4.45 -3.66 -10.53
CA ALA A 126 5.05 -3.37 -11.83
C ALA A 126 4.12 -2.51 -12.69
N ILE A 127 2.84 -2.86 -12.72
CA ILE A 127 1.81 -2.09 -13.39
C ILE A 127 1.64 -0.69 -12.77
N LEU A 128 1.55 -0.60 -11.44
CA LEU A 128 1.35 0.66 -10.71
C LEU A 128 2.43 1.71 -10.98
N ILE A 129 3.68 1.27 -11.10
CA ILE A 129 4.82 2.18 -11.27
C ILE A 129 5.34 2.20 -12.72
N ASN A 130 4.60 1.60 -13.65
CA ASN A 130 4.96 1.46 -15.06
C ASN A 130 6.37 0.90 -15.29
N GLN A 131 6.67 -0.22 -14.64
CA GLN A 131 7.93 -0.96 -14.78
C GLN A 131 7.67 -2.44 -15.08
N SER A 132 8.73 -3.19 -15.42
CA SER A 132 8.64 -4.63 -15.55
C SER A 132 8.65 -5.33 -14.18
N VAL A 133 8.04 -6.51 -14.10
CA VAL A 133 8.09 -7.37 -12.90
C VAL A 133 9.54 -7.67 -12.49
N HIS A 134 10.42 -7.85 -13.47
CA HIS A 134 11.85 -8.03 -13.24
C HIS A 134 12.47 -6.80 -12.55
N SER A 135 12.17 -5.59 -13.03
CA SER A 135 12.66 -4.34 -12.41
C SER A 135 12.16 -4.17 -10.98
N VAL A 136 10.89 -4.53 -10.70
CA VAL A 136 10.34 -4.52 -9.34
C VAL A 136 11.10 -5.48 -8.43
N ASN A 137 11.35 -6.72 -8.88
CA ASN A 137 12.10 -7.70 -8.09
C ASN A 137 13.54 -7.24 -7.84
N MET A 138 14.21 -6.67 -8.84
CA MET A 138 15.54 -6.07 -8.66
C MET A 138 15.50 -4.91 -7.66
N THR A 139 14.45 -4.10 -7.67
CA THR A 139 14.26 -3.01 -6.70
C THR A 139 14.04 -3.56 -5.29
N ARG A 140 13.26 -4.64 -5.12
CA ARG A 140 13.11 -5.34 -3.82
C ARG A 140 14.45 -5.87 -3.32
N THR A 141 15.29 -6.42 -4.20
CA THR A 141 16.66 -6.83 -3.84
C THR A 141 17.50 -5.65 -3.37
N ARG A 142 17.47 -4.51 -4.08
CA ARG A 142 18.19 -3.29 -3.66
C ARG A 142 17.70 -2.76 -2.32
N ILE A 143 16.38 -2.75 -2.09
CA ILE A 143 15.78 -2.37 -0.80
C ILE A 143 16.34 -3.25 0.32
N ARG A 144 16.32 -4.57 0.15
CA ARG A 144 16.90 -5.51 1.12
C ARG A 144 18.38 -5.21 1.41
N GLN A 145 19.18 -4.96 0.38
CA GLN A 145 20.58 -4.60 0.52
C GLN A 145 20.76 -3.28 1.31
N LYS A 146 19.97 -2.25 0.99
CA LYS A 146 19.99 -0.95 1.69
C LYS A 146 19.51 -1.00 3.14
N LEU A 147 18.74 -2.04 3.48
CA LEU A 147 18.32 -2.35 4.85
C LEU A 147 19.27 -3.33 5.55
N ASN A 148 20.38 -3.71 4.92
CA ASN A 148 21.34 -4.69 5.42
C ASN A 148 20.73 -6.07 5.74
N LEU A 149 19.67 -6.46 5.02
CA LEU A 149 19.01 -7.76 5.16
C LEU A 149 19.70 -8.82 4.30
N GLN A 150 20.84 -9.32 4.80
CA GLN A 150 21.67 -10.30 4.09
C GLN A 150 21.23 -11.75 4.28
N GLU A 151 20.43 -12.04 5.31
CA GLU A 151 19.90 -13.37 5.54
C GLU A 151 18.96 -13.80 4.39
N HIS A 152 19.19 -15.00 3.86
CA HIS A 152 18.32 -15.61 2.87
C HIS A 152 16.90 -15.75 3.44
N GLY A 153 15.91 -15.26 2.71
CA GLY A 153 14.50 -15.33 3.11
C GLY A 153 13.99 -14.18 4.00
N ALA A 154 14.85 -13.30 4.52
CA ALA A 154 14.39 -12.16 5.33
C ALA A 154 13.47 -11.23 4.51
N ASP A 155 12.21 -11.08 4.92
CA ASP A 155 11.27 -10.16 4.27
C ASP A 155 11.48 -8.73 4.78
N PHE A 156 11.79 -7.82 3.85
CA PHE A 156 11.97 -6.42 4.20
C PHE A 156 10.68 -5.76 4.67
N CYS A 157 9.51 -6.26 4.24
CA CYS A 157 8.22 -5.75 4.70
C CYS A 157 8.02 -6.04 6.18
N ASP A 158 8.39 -7.23 6.66
CA ASP A 158 8.31 -7.58 8.08
C ASP A 158 9.30 -6.78 8.91
N PHE A 159 10.52 -6.58 8.40
CA PHE A 159 11.50 -5.69 9.03
C PHE A 159 10.95 -4.27 9.22
N ILE A 160 10.37 -3.69 8.16
CA ILE A 160 9.79 -2.34 8.21
C ILE A 160 8.59 -2.29 9.15
N ARG A 161 7.70 -3.29 9.13
CA ARG A 161 6.54 -3.37 10.01
C ARG A 161 6.95 -3.40 11.48
N ASN A 162 7.98 -4.18 11.83
CA ASN A 162 8.53 -4.22 13.18
C ASN A 162 9.13 -2.86 13.60
N HIS A 163 9.86 -2.19 12.72
CA HIS A 163 10.45 -0.89 13.02
C HIS A 163 9.37 0.20 13.17
N TYR A 164 8.37 0.21 12.29
CA TYR A 164 7.23 1.13 12.33
C TYR A 164 6.42 0.96 13.62
N ASN A 165 6.12 -0.29 14.00
CA ASN A 165 5.35 -0.58 15.21
C ASN A 165 6.10 -0.16 16.48
N LYS A 166 7.42 -0.40 16.58
CA LYS A 166 8.23 0.06 17.72
C LYS A 166 8.16 1.58 17.89
N GLY A 167 8.29 2.34 16.80
CA GLY A 167 8.20 3.80 16.82
C GLY A 167 6.84 4.36 17.26
N ARG A 168 5.77 3.55 17.27
CA ARG A 168 4.44 3.94 17.77
C ARG A 168 4.21 3.63 19.25
N VAL A 169 5.00 2.73 19.85
CA VAL A 169 4.85 2.35 21.27
C VAL A 169 5.66 3.27 22.18
N GLU A 170 6.72 3.89 21.65
CA GLU A 170 7.64 4.77 22.39
C GLU A 170 7.31 6.27 22.27
N GLY A 171 6.23 6.63 21.55
CA GLY A 171 5.83 8.01 21.24
C GLY A 171 4.50 8.43 21.84
#